data_AF-A0A529WYJ8-F1
#
_entry.id   AF-A0A529WYJ8-F1
#
_cell.length_a   1.000
_cell.length_b   1.000
_cell.length_c   1.000
_cell.angle_alpha   90.00
_cell.angle_beta   90.00
_cell.angle_gamma   90.00
#
_symmetry.space_group_name_H-M   'P 1'
#
loop_
_entity.id
_entity.type
_entity.pdbx_description
1 polymer ?
#
loop_
_entity_poly.entity_id
_entity_poly.type
_entity_poly.pdbx_seq_one_letter_code
_entity_poly.pdbx_strand_id
1 'polypeptide(L)' 'LTDEAADAYSATIIARRRWLRSLAIRPRENDWIYWQYHNMGRVDGIEGDVDLNVLKGSRETLAGLFAATP' A
#
# COMPACT_ATOMS: atom_id res chain seq x y z
N LEU A 1 5.64 -6.66 -5.69
CA LEU A 1 5.48 -7.62 -6.79
C LEU A 1 4.89 -6.85 -7.94
N THR A 2 5.47 -6.99 -9.13
CA THR A 2 4.74 -6.70 -10.37
C THR A 2 3.56 -7.65 -10.47
N ASP A 3 2.53 -7.32 -11.25
CA ASP A 3 1.34 -8.16 -11.39
C ASP A 3 1.72 -9.59 -11.84
N GLU A 4 2.68 -9.69 -12.76
CA GLU A 4 3.26 -10.97 -13.21
C GLU A 4 3.89 -11.80 -12.09
N ALA A 5 4.60 -11.16 -11.16
CA ALA A 5 5.18 -11.86 -10.01
C ALA A 5 4.09 -12.26 -9.00
N ALA A 6 3.03 -11.46 -8.84
CA ALA A 6 1.92 -11.82 -7.97
C ALA A 6 1.24 -13.11 -8.46
N ASP A 7 1.02 -13.23 -9.77
CA ASP A 7 0.45 -14.42 -10.38
C ASP A 7 1.39 -15.63 -10.24
N ALA A 8 2.66 -15.47 -10.61
CA ALA A 8 3.66 -16.55 -10.61
C ALA A 8 3.89 -17.17 -9.21
N TYR A 9 3.79 -16.36 -8.16
CA TYR A 9 4.09 -16.79 -6.79
C TYR A 9 2.86 -16.84 -5.87
N SER A 10 1.65 -16.67 -6.41
CA SER A 10 0.39 -16.66 -5.65
C SER A 10 0.20 -17.91 -4.78
N ALA A 11 0.62 -19.08 -5.27
CA ALA A 11 0.52 -20.35 -4.54
C ALA A 11 1.57 -20.53 -3.42
N THR A 12 2.63 -19.73 -3.41
CA THR A 12 3.74 -19.84 -2.43
C THR A 12 3.82 -18.65 -1.48
N ILE A 13 3.17 -17.54 -1.81
CA ILE A 13 3.10 -16.37 -0.96
C ILE A 13 1.93 -16.52 0.01
N ILE A 14 2.21 -16.43 1.31
CA ILE A 14 1.18 -16.38 2.34
C ILE A 14 0.20 -15.22 2.08
N ALA A 15 -1.09 -15.49 2.30
CA ALA A 15 -2.12 -14.46 2.20
C ALA A 15 -1.77 -13.29 3.12
N ARG A 16 -1.66 -12.10 2.54
CA ARG A 16 -1.24 -10.89 3.25
C ARG A 16 -1.91 -9.67 2.65
N ARG A 17 -2.09 -8.63 3.47
CA ARG A 17 -2.60 -7.34 3.00
C ARG A 17 -1.60 -6.72 2.03
N ARG A 18 -2.09 -6.19 0.90
CA ARG A 18 -1.26 -5.68 -0.20
C ARG A 18 -0.99 -4.18 -0.05
N TRP A 19 0.27 -3.78 -0.15
CA TRP A 19 0.67 -2.38 -0.35
C TRP A 19 1.08 -2.22 -1.81
N LEU A 20 0.32 -1.43 -2.55
CA LEU A 20 0.49 -1.22 -3.99
C LEU A 20 1.16 0.13 -4.28
N ARG A 21 2.00 0.19 -5.32
CA ARG A 21 2.53 1.45 -5.87
C ARG A 21 1.95 1.66 -7.26
N SER A 22 1.36 2.83 -7.49
CA SER A 22 0.93 3.29 -8.81
C SER A 22 0.96 4.81 -8.83
N LEU A 23 1.90 5.40 -9.56
CA LEU A 23 2.13 6.85 -9.50
C LEU A 23 1.32 7.64 -10.52
N ALA A 24 1.16 7.10 -11.73
CA ALA A 24 0.54 7.82 -12.84
C ALA A 24 -0.97 7.62 -12.94
N ILE A 25 -1.46 6.45 -12.49
CA ILE A 25 -2.85 6.04 -12.65
C ILE A 25 -3.41 5.53 -11.32
N ARG A 26 -4.72 5.69 -11.13
CA ARG A 26 -5.41 5.01 -10.05
C ARG A 26 -5.31 3.49 -10.26
N PRO A 27 -5.01 2.70 -9.21
CA PRO A 27 -5.10 1.25 -9.26
C PRO A 27 -6.44 0.76 -9.81
N ARG A 28 -6.42 -0.21 -10.73
CA ARG A 28 -7.64 -0.91 -11.17
C ARG A 28 -8.08 -1.95 -10.14
N GLU A 29 -7.13 -2.49 -9.41
CA GLU A 29 -7.34 -3.52 -8.41
C GLU A 29 -7.83 -2.89 -7.09
N ASN A 30 -8.63 -3.65 -6.35
CA ASN A 30 -9.26 -3.19 -5.12
C ASN A 30 -8.76 -3.93 -3.87
N ASP A 31 -7.80 -4.86 -4.01
CA ASP A 31 -7.30 -5.74 -2.95
C ASP A 31 -6.14 -5.15 -2.13
N TRP A 32 -5.84 -3.86 -2.29
CA TRP A 32 -4.82 -3.14 -1.53
C TRP A 32 -5.35 -2.55 -0.22
N ILE A 33 -4.48 -2.47 0.79
CA ILE A 33 -4.71 -1.73 2.04
C ILE A 33 -4.01 -0.37 2.03
N TYR A 34 -2.84 -0.27 1.40
CA TYR A 34 -2.12 0.98 1.18
C TYR A 34 -1.84 1.18 -0.30
N TRP A 35 -1.96 2.42 -0.77
CA TRP A 35 -1.56 2.84 -2.10
C TRP A 35 -0.54 3.97 -2.02
N GLN A 36 0.67 3.72 -2.54
CA GLN A 36 1.66 4.75 -2.81
C GLN A 36 1.35 5.44 -4.14
N TYR A 37 0.94 6.69 -4.07
CA TYR A 37 0.43 7.44 -5.22
C TYR A 37 1.38 8.54 -5.70
N HIS A 38 2.39 8.91 -4.91
CA HIS A 38 3.33 9.97 -5.27
C HIS A 38 4.70 9.71 -4.65
N ASN A 39 5.78 10.04 -5.37
CA ASN A 39 7.17 9.78 -4.94
C ASN A 39 8.03 11.04 -4.79
N MET A 40 7.44 12.22 -4.99
CA MET A 40 8.11 13.52 -4.86
C MET A 40 7.34 14.45 -3.92
N GLY A 41 6.73 13.85 -2.89
CA GLY A 41 5.98 14.60 -1.89
C GLY A 41 6.89 15.47 -1.05
N ARG A 42 6.28 16.44 -0.38
CA ARG A 42 6.90 17.28 0.65
C ARG A 42 6.07 17.16 1.92
N VAL A 43 6.74 16.93 3.04
CA VAL A 43 6.13 16.88 4.37
C VAL A 43 7.01 17.71 5.29
N ASP A 44 6.40 18.62 6.05
CA ASP A 44 7.12 19.51 6.97
C ASP A 44 7.98 18.70 7.94
N GLY A 45 9.24 19.11 8.10
CA GLY A 45 10.21 18.40 8.93
C GLY A 45 10.96 17.25 8.23
N ILE A 46 10.68 16.98 6.94
CA ILE A 46 11.47 16.03 6.14
C ILE A 46 12.18 16.77 5.00
N GLU A 47 13.51 16.68 4.99
CA GLU A 47 14.34 17.17 3.90
C GLU A 47 14.37 16.16 2.74
N GLY A 48 14.13 16.63 1.51
CA GLY A 48 14.12 15.78 0.32
C GLY A 48 12.73 15.23 -0.05
N ASP A 49 12.69 14.43 -1.12
CA ASP A 49 11.46 13.85 -1.66
C ASP A 49 10.95 12.72 -0.76
N VAL A 50 9.63 12.68 -0.51
CA VAL A 50 8.99 11.59 0.24
C VAL A 50 7.89 10.89 -0.55
N ASP A 51 7.76 9.60 -0.31
CA ASP A 51 6.67 8.79 -0.85
C ASP A 51 5.37 9.06 -0.06
N LEU A 52 4.34 9.55 -0.76
CA LEU A 52 3.00 9.74 -0.17
C LEU A 52 2.13 8.52 -0.41
N ASN A 53 1.43 8.11 0.65
CA ASN A 53 0.59 6.93 0.68
C ASN A 53 -0.79 7.27 1.22
N VAL A 54 -1.82 6.54 0.76
CA VAL A 54 -3.16 6.56 1.35
C VAL A 54 -3.53 5.19 1.88
N LEU A 55 -4.24 5.18 3.02
CA LEU A 55 -4.89 4.01 3.58
C LEU A 55 -6.26 3.81 2.92
N LYS A 56 -6.61 2.57 2.59
CA LYS A 56 -7.98 2.21 2.24
C LYS A 56 -8.82 2.10 3.49
N GLY A 57 -9.67 3.09 3.75
CA GLY A 57 -10.58 3.09 4.90
C GLY A 57 -10.36 4.29 5.82
N SER A 58 -10.68 4.11 7.10
CA SER A 58 -10.69 5.18 8.11
C SER A 58 -9.68 4.91 9.23
N ARG A 59 -9.73 5.74 10.27
CA ARG A 59 -8.88 5.57 11.46
C ARG A 59 -9.16 4.25 12.18
N GLU A 60 -10.38 3.73 12.09
CA GLU A 60 -10.77 2.42 12.61
C GLU A 60 -10.05 1.30 11.84
N THR A 61 -9.93 1.43 10.51
CA THR A 61 -9.13 0.51 9.70
C THR A 61 -7.68 0.53 10.16
N LEU A 62 -7.10 1.72 10.36
CA LEU A 62 -5.73 1.86 10.84
C LEU A 62 -5.53 1.16 12.20
N ALA A 63 -6.43 1.39 13.15
CA ALA A 63 -6.38 0.75 14.46
C ALA A 63 -6.42 -0.79 14.35
N GLY A 64 -7.26 -1.34 13.48
CA GLY A 64 -7.34 -2.78 13.23
C GLY A 64 -6.09 -3.39 12.57
N LEU A 65 -5.23 -2.58 11.94
CA LEU A 65 -3.94 -3.05 11.43
C LEU A 65 -2.88 -3.22 12.52
N PHE A 66 -3.00 -2.46 13.62
CA PHE A 66 -2.08 -2.52 14.77
C PHE A 66 -2.58 -3.41 15.90
N ALA A 67 -3.88 -3.75 15.91
CA ALA A 67 -4.41 -4.73 16.84
C ALA A 67 -3.67 -6.06 16.66
N ALA A 68 -3.21 -6.64 17.78
CA ALA A 68 -2.62 -7.97 17.75
C ALA A 68 -3.62 -8.96 17.12
N THR A 69 -3.12 -9.85 16.27
CA THR A 69 -3.92 -11.00 15.82
C THR A 69 -4.39 -11.77 17.06
N PRO A 70 -5.70 -12.06 17.21
CA PRO A 70 -6.18 -12.93 18.27
C PRO A 70 -5.49 -14.30 18.27
#